data_AF-A0A958GEL4-F1
#
_entry.id   AF-A0A958GEL4-F1
#
_cell.length_a   1.000
_cell.length_b   1.000
_cell.length_c   1.000
_cell.angle_alpha   90.00
_cell.angle_beta   90.00
_cell.angle_gamma   90.00
#
_symmetry.space_group_name_H-M   'P 1'
#
loop_
_entity.id
_entity.type
_entity.pdbx_description
1 polymer ?
#
loop_
_entity_poly.entity_id
_entity_poly.type
_entity_poly.pdbx_seq_one_letter_code
_entity_poly.pdbx_strand_id
1 'polypeptide(L)'
;MELTEKQLKDLAKETGLNNNGIKRLLGSITIVFKSQTEEGGVKEEKSDLGLRLNSKEIMLKIQKNFDLNQISGLIIDYRNNCANIVNWIMRGDFNPKKIPDNLTKANFLHASRTAGRLRAKILRSF
;
A
#
# COMPACT_ATOMS: atom_id res chain seq x y z
N MET A 1 1.53 17.65 -0.87
CA MET A 1 0.29 17.87 -1.63
C MET A 1 -0.43 16.54 -1.66
N GLU A 2 -1.64 16.50 -1.11
CA GLU A 2 -2.46 15.27 -1.07
C GLU A 2 -3.39 15.23 -2.29
N LEU A 3 -3.91 14.04 -2.62
CA LEU A 3 -5.00 13.93 -3.57
C LEU A 3 -6.22 14.72 -3.10
N THR A 4 -6.91 15.33 -4.04
CA THR A 4 -8.20 15.98 -3.76
C THR A 4 -9.24 14.93 -3.35
N GLU A 5 -10.26 15.36 -2.61
CA GLU A 5 -11.36 14.48 -2.21
C GLU A 5 -12.09 13.88 -3.42
N LYS A 6 -12.20 14.65 -4.52
CA LYS A 6 -12.77 14.18 -5.79
C LYS A 6 -11.96 13.03 -6.38
N GLN A 7 -10.64 13.20 -6.51
CA GLN A 7 -9.76 12.14 -7.04
C GLN A 7 -9.81 10.87 -6.19
N LEU A 8 -9.90 10.99 -4.86
CA LEU A 8 -10.05 9.83 -3.98
C LEU A 8 -11.38 9.11 -4.21
N LYS A 9 -12.49 9.84 -4.41
CA LYS A 9 -13.80 9.26 -4.74
C LYS A 9 -13.79 8.57 -6.10
N ASP A 10 -13.14 9.16 -7.09
CA ASP A 10 -13.02 8.57 -8.43
C ASP A 10 -12.21 7.26 -8.38
N LEU A 11 -11.06 7.25 -7.69
CA LEU A 11 -10.27 6.04 -7.46
C LEU A 11 -11.04 4.96 -6.68
N ALA A 12 -11.84 5.36 -5.69
CA ALA A 12 -12.68 4.45 -4.92
C ALA A 12 -13.71 3.75 -5.81
N LYS A 13 -14.34 4.51 -6.71
CA LYS A 13 -15.30 3.97 -7.67
C LYS A 13 -14.63 3.02 -8.66
N GLU A 14 -13.48 3.38 -9.23
CA GLU A 14 -12.78 2.55 -10.21
C GLU A 14 -12.22 1.26 -9.62
N THR A 15 -11.72 1.31 -8.39
CA THR A 15 -11.07 0.15 -7.75
C THR A 15 -12.03 -0.72 -6.94
N GLY A 16 -13.25 -0.22 -6.67
CA GLY A 16 -14.23 -0.85 -5.78
C GLY A 16 -13.78 -0.88 -4.31
N LEU A 17 -12.98 0.10 -3.89
CA LEU A 17 -12.41 0.19 -2.54
C LEU A 17 -12.90 1.46 -1.84
N ASN A 18 -12.80 1.52 -0.51
CA ASN A 18 -13.21 2.72 0.22
C ASN A 18 -12.11 3.81 0.26
N ASN A 19 -12.53 5.06 0.36
CA ASN A 19 -11.64 6.24 0.33
C ASN A 19 -10.53 6.17 1.39
N ASN A 20 -10.87 5.73 2.61
CA ASN A 20 -9.92 5.66 3.73
C ASN A 20 -8.81 4.64 3.45
N GLY A 21 -9.18 3.46 2.96
CA GLY A 21 -8.22 2.43 2.59
C GLY A 21 -7.35 2.83 1.41
N ILE A 22 -7.89 3.52 0.40
CA ILE A 22 -7.09 4.09 -0.69
C ILE A 22 -6.12 5.13 -0.17
N LYS A 23 -6.57 6.06 0.68
CA LYS A 23 -5.70 7.08 1.28
C LYS A 23 -4.53 6.44 2.04
N ARG A 24 -4.80 5.37 2.79
CA ARG A 24 -3.75 4.57 3.48
C ARG A 24 -2.81 3.91 2.48
N LEU A 25 -3.34 3.20 1.48
CA LEU A 25 -2.54 2.48 0.47
C LEU A 25 -1.61 3.40 -0.32
N LEU A 26 -2.07 4.59 -0.68
CA LEU A 26 -1.25 5.57 -1.39
C LEU A 26 -0.17 6.20 -0.49
N GLY A 27 -0.33 6.10 0.83
CA GLY A 27 0.66 6.52 1.82
C GLY A 27 1.73 5.46 2.10
N SER A 28 2.36 5.61 3.27
CA SER A 28 3.22 4.59 3.88
C SER A 28 2.42 3.85 4.95
N ILE A 29 2.54 2.53 4.97
CA ILE A 29 1.93 1.66 5.97
C ILE A 29 3.03 0.80 6.55
N THR A 30 3.71 1.34 7.56
CA THR A 30 4.76 0.60 8.26
C THR A 30 4.16 -0.32 9.30
N ILE A 31 4.48 -1.60 9.18
CA ILE A 31 4.19 -2.62 10.19
C ILE A 31 5.49 -3.10 10.81
N VAL A 32 5.41 -3.50 12.07
CA VAL A 32 6.51 -4.13 12.81
C VAL A 32 6.03 -5.50 13.24
N PHE A 33 6.78 -6.54 12.87
CA PHE A 33 6.52 -7.89 13.34
C PHE A 33 7.79 -8.48 13.96
N LYS A 34 7.59 -9.33 14.96
CA LYS A 34 8.65 -10.03 15.67
C LYS A 34 8.84 -11.40 15.06
N SER A 35 10.08 -11.76 14.77
CA SER A 35 10.48 -13.12 14.38
C SER A 35 11.47 -13.67 15.39
N GLN A 36 11.42 -14.97 15.65
CA GLN A 36 12.49 -15.65 16.38
C GLN A 36 13.68 -15.83 15.45
N THR A 37 14.88 -15.58 15.97
CA THR A 37 16.14 -15.90 15.30
C THR A 37 16.52 -17.34 15.60
N GLU A 38 17.39 -17.92 14.77
CA GLU A 38 17.92 -19.28 14.95
C GLU A 38 18.68 -19.44 16.28
N GLU A 39 19.20 -18.34 16.83
CA GLU A 39 19.89 -18.27 18.12
C GLU A 39 18.96 -18.07 19.32
N GLY A 40 17.62 -18.14 19.13
CA GLY A 40 16.64 -17.97 20.19
C GLY A 40 16.35 -16.51 20.59
N GLY A 41 16.90 -15.54 19.85
CA GLY A 41 16.60 -14.12 20.02
C GLY A 41 15.29 -13.70 19.36
N VAL A 42 14.76 -12.53 19.72
CA VAL A 42 13.61 -11.91 19.04
C VAL A 42 14.12 -10.75 18.20
N LYS A 43 13.91 -10.83 16.89
CA LYS A 43 14.23 -9.76 15.94
C LYS A 43 12.96 -9.02 15.54
N GLU A 44 12.98 -7.70 15.65
CA GLU A 44 11.94 -6.86 15.07
C GLU A 44 12.26 -6.55 13.61
N GLU A 45 11.33 -6.87 12.74
CA GLU A 45 11.40 -6.56 11.31
C GLU A 45 10.33 -5.53 10.96
N LYS A 46 10.73 -4.55 10.14
CA LYS A 46 9.84 -3.51 9.64
C LYS A 46 9.55 -3.77 8.18
N SER A 47 8.28 -3.64 7.78
CA SER A 47 7.88 -3.70 6.37
C SER A 47 6.92 -2.57 6.07
N ASP A 48 7.08 -1.96 4.90
CA ASP A 48 6.14 -0.96 4.40
C ASP A 48 5.25 -1.59 3.33
N LEU A 49 3.95 -1.58 3.57
CA LEU A 49 2.92 -2.13 2.70
C LEU A 49 2.25 -1.07 1.80
N GLY A 50 2.59 0.21 2.00
CA GLY A 50 2.05 1.32 1.24
C GLY A 50 2.77 1.53 -0.10
N LEU A 51 2.04 2.01 -1.09
CA LEU A 51 2.55 2.34 -2.43
C LEU A 51 3.38 3.64 -2.43
N ARG A 52 3.29 4.47 -1.39
CA ARG A 52 3.99 5.76 -1.21
C ARG A 52 3.79 6.77 -2.36
N LEU A 53 2.70 6.65 -3.12
CA LEU A 53 2.41 7.53 -4.26
C LEU A 53 2.05 8.96 -3.83
N ASN A 54 1.59 9.15 -2.58
CA ASN A 54 1.33 10.49 -2.01
C ASN A 54 2.60 11.23 -1.55
N SER A 55 3.80 10.66 -1.74
CA SER A 55 5.04 11.38 -1.41
C SER A 55 5.20 12.63 -2.29
N LYS A 56 5.77 13.71 -1.74
CA LYS A 56 6.00 14.96 -2.49
C LYS A 56 6.76 14.72 -3.79
N GLU A 57 7.77 13.86 -3.77
CA GLU A 57 8.60 13.54 -4.94
C GLU A 57 7.79 12.87 -6.06
N ILE A 58 6.99 11.86 -5.72
CA ILE A 58 6.15 11.16 -6.71
C ILE A 58 5.03 12.09 -7.19
N MET A 59 4.38 12.83 -6.29
CA MET A 59 3.34 13.77 -6.68
C MET A 59 3.85 14.89 -7.58
N LEU A 60 5.09 15.36 -7.43
CA LEU A 60 5.71 16.34 -8.33
C LEU A 60 5.99 15.76 -9.72
N LYS A 61 6.39 14.49 -9.82
CA LYS A 61 6.57 13.79 -11.11
C LYS A 61 5.23 13.50 -11.78
N ILE A 62 4.25 13.05 -11.01
CA ILE A 62 2.91 12.74 -11.51
C ILE A 62 2.14 14.04 -11.86
N GLN A 63 2.38 15.18 -11.19
CA GLN A 63 1.63 16.43 -11.42
C GLN A 63 1.64 16.93 -12.87
N LYS A 64 2.67 16.59 -13.66
CA LYS A 64 2.68 16.95 -15.08
C LYS A 64 1.74 16.10 -15.94
N ASN A 65 1.37 14.90 -15.50
CA ASN A 65 0.58 13.91 -16.24
C ASN A 65 -0.23 12.99 -15.28
N PHE A 66 -0.97 13.56 -14.31
CA PHE A 66 -1.67 12.75 -13.30
C PHE A 66 -2.80 11.95 -13.95
N ASP A 67 -2.51 10.68 -14.27
CA ASP A 67 -3.45 9.76 -14.87
C ASP A 67 -4.10 8.89 -13.80
N LEU A 68 -5.36 9.20 -13.49
CA LEU A 68 -6.18 8.43 -12.56
C LEU A 68 -6.25 6.96 -12.97
N ASN A 69 -6.30 6.65 -14.28
CA ASN A 69 -6.39 5.28 -14.79
C ASN A 69 -5.13 4.46 -14.48
N GLN A 70 -3.95 5.09 -14.52
CA GLN A 70 -2.71 4.40 -14.15
C GLN A 70 -2.68 4.09 -12.67
N ILE A 71 -3.12 5.03 -11.83
CA ILE A 71 -3.14 4.83 -10.38
C ILE A 71 -4.18 3.78 -10.00
N SER A 72 -5.39 3.82 -10.57
CA SER A 72 -6.40 2.79 -10.33
C SER A 72 -5.92 1.42 -10.81
N GLY A 73 -5.29 1.34 -11.97
CA GLY A 73 -4.65 0.12 -12.48
C GLY A 73 -3.62 -0.46 -11.49
N LEU A 74 -2.76 0.37 -10.89
CA LEU A 74 -1.80 -0.08 -9.88
C LEU A 74 -2.45 -0.57 -8.59
N ILE A 75 -3.49 0.12 -8.13
CA ILE A 75 -4.25 -0.31 -6.95
C ILE A 75 -4.92 -1.66 -7.21
N ILE A 76 -5.49 -1.85 -8.41
CA ILE A 76 -6.09 -3.12 -8.84
C ILE A 76 -5.02 -4.22 -8.92
N ASP A 77 -3.88 -3.95 -9.56
CA ASP A 77 -2.74 -4.86 -9.62
C ASP A 77 -2.30 -5.28 -8.19
N TYR A 78 -2.20 -4.31 -7.27
CA TYR A 78 -1.80 -4.59 -5.90
C TYR A 78 -2.84 -5.43 -5.16
N ARG A 79 -4.13 -5.11 -5.32
CA ARG A 79 -5.25 -5.88 -4.77
C ARG A 79 -5.23 -7.32 -5.27
N ASN A 80 -5.02 -7.54 -6.56
CA ASN A 80 -5.01 -8.88 -7.14
C ASN A 80 -3.82 -9.71 -6.65
N ASN A 81 -2.65 -9.09 -6.47
CA ASN A 81 -1.45 -9.78 -5.99
C ASN A 81 -1.42 -9.98 -4.47
N CYS A 82 -2.12 -9.14 -3.70
CA CYS A 82 -2.01 -9.05 -2.24
C CYS A 82 -3.38 -8.90 -1.55
N ALA A 83 -4.39 -9.63 -2.02
CA ALA A 83 -5.78 -9.48 -1.60
C ALA A 83 -5.98 -9.50 -0.08
N ASN A 84 -5.34 -10.43 0.64
CA ASN A 84 -5.46 -10.53 2.09
C ASN A 84 -4.97 -9.26 2.82
N ILE A 85 -3.88 -8.67 2.34
CA ILE A 85 -3.32 -7.43 2.90
C ILE A 85 -4.20 -6.23 2.56
N VAL A 86 -4.64 -6.12 1.31
CA VAL A 86 -5.53 -5.04 0.89
C VAL A 86 -6.86 -5.12 1.65
N ASN A 87 -7.48 -6.29 1.75
CA ASN A 87 -8.72 -6.49 2.50
C ASN A 87 -8.57 -6.09 3.98
N TRP A 88 -7.42 -6.36 4.60
CA TRP A 88 -7.14 -5.91 5.96
C TRP A 88 -6.98 -4.39 6.06
N ILE A 89 -6.24 -3.76 5.16
CA ILE A 89 -6.05 -2.29 5.11
C ILE A 89 -7.37 -1.55 4.89
N MET A 90 -8.29 -2.17 4.15
CA MET A 90 -9.61 -1.62 3.83
C MET A 90 -10.60 -1.66 5.01
N ARG A 91 -10.29 -2.37 6.10
CA ARG A 91 -11.22 -2.44 7.24
C ARG A 91 -11.32 -1.09 7.95
N GLY A 92 -12.50 -0.82 8.51
CA GLY A 92 -12.77 0.40 9.28
C GLY A 92 -11.92 0.49 10.56
N ASP A 93 -11.63 -0.65 11.17
CA ASP A 93 -10.85 -0.85 12.40
C ASP A 93 -9.35 -1.10 12.15
N PHE A 94 -8.87 -0.85 10.92
CA PHE A 94 -7.47 -1.08 10.54
C PHE A 94 -6.49 -0.45 11.55
N ASN A 95 -5.59 -1.28 12.07
CA ASN A 95 -4.54 -0.86 12.96
C ASN A 95 -3.24 -1.62 12.61
N PRO A 96 -2.19 -0.93 12.14
CA PRO A 96 -0.93 -1.58 11.73
C PRO A 96 -0.16 -2.23 12.89
N LYS A 97 -0.54 -1.95 14.15
CA LYS A 97 0.03 -2.59 15.35
C LYS A 97 -0.75 -3.84 15.79
N LYS A 98 -1.97 -4.04 15.29
CA LYS A 98 -2.81 -5.21 15.61
C LYS A 98 -2.93 -6.08 14.36
N ILE A 99 -1.93 -6.93 14.17
CA ILE A 99 -1.86 -7.84 13.03
C ILE A 99 -2.86 -9.00 13.25
N PRO A 100 -3.79 -9.24 12.31
CA PRO A 100 -4.65 -10.44 12.32
C PRO A 100 -3.84 -11.73 12.26
N ASP A 101 -4.27 -12.76 13.00
CA ASP A 101 -3.59 -14.06 13.09
C ASP A 101 -3.46 -14.78 11.75
N ASN A 102 -4.40 -14.52 10.83
CA ASN A 102 -4.40 -15.10 9.49
C ASN A 102 -3.41 -14.40 8.52
N LEU A 103 -2.69 -13.35 8.97
CA LEU A 103 -1.65 -12.68 8.20
C LEU A 103 -0.26 -13.04 8.73
N THR A 104 0.54 -13.66 7.87
CA THR A 104 1.87 -14.14 8.20
C THR A 104 2.96 -13.17 7.73
N LYS A 105 4.18 -13.36 8.24
CA LYS A 105 5.40 -12.69 7.75
C LYS A 105 5.53 -12.76 6.22
N ALA A 106 5.22 -13.91 5.61
CA ALA A 106 5.30 -14.07 4.16
C ALA A 106 4.32 -13.14 3.42
N ASN A 107 3.10 -12.95 3.95
CA ASN A 107 2.14 -12.01 3.36
C ASN A 107 2.68 -10.57 3.36
N PHE A 108 3.32 -10.16 4.46
CA PHE A 108 3.90 -8.82 4.60
C PHE A 108 5.09 -8.57 3.69
N LEU A 109 6.02 -9.53 3.62
CA LEU A 109 7.18 -9.43 2.74
C LEU A 109 6.76 -9.39 1.26
N HIS A 110 5.79 -10.24 0.88
CA HIS A 110 5.24 -10.25 -0.47
C HIS A 110 4.57 -8.92 -0.83
N ALA A 111 3.73 -8.40 0.05
CA ALA A 111 3.07 -7.12 -0.15
C ALA A 111 4.07 -5.95 -0.23
N SER A 112 5.07 -5.92 0.65
CA SER A 112 6.10 -4.88 0.61
C SER A 112 6.90 -4.90 -0.69
N ARG A 113 7.33 -6.08 -1.15
CA ARG A 113 8.01 -6.25 -2.44
C ARG A 113 7.12 -5.84 -3.61
N THR A 114 5.85 -6.23 -3.58
CA THR A 114 4.88 -5.89 -4.63
C THR A 114 4.65 -4.38 -4.69
N ALA A 115 4.45 -3.71 -3.55
CA ALA A 115 4.32 -2.27 -3.48
C ALA A 115 5.56 -1.55 -4.03
N GLY A 116 6.76 -2.04 -3.67
CA GLY A 116 8.03 -1.53 -4.21
C GLY A 116 8.12 -1.66 -5.74
N ARG A 117 7.75 -2.82 -6.30
CA ARG A 117 7.73 -3.09 -7.75
C ARG A 117 6.75 -2.18 -8.49
N LEU A 118 5.53 -2.03 -7.96
CA LEU A 118 4.48 -1.19 -8.55
C LEU A 118 4.85 0.30 -8.50
N ARG A 119 5.46 0.76 -7.39
CA ARG A 119 6.02 2.10 -7.29
C ARG A 119 7.14 2.36 -8.31
N ALA A 120 8.02 1.38 -8.53
CA ALA A 120 9.06 1.50 -9.54
C ALA A 120 8.48 1.54 -10.97
N LYS A 121 7.41 0.78 -11.24
CA LYS A 121 6.70 0.79 -12.54
C LYS A 121 6.18 2.20 -12.86
N ILE A 122 5.45 2.83 -11.94
CA ILE A 122 4.91 4.17 -12.17
C ILE A 122 6.01 5.23 -12.29
N LEU A 123 7.08 5.14 -11.51
CA LEU A 123 8.21 6.06 -11.59
C LEU A 123 9.00 5.98 -12.91
N ARG A 124 8.88 4.88 -13.67
CA ARG A 124 9.50 4.74 -15.00
C ARG A 124 8.59 5.20 -16.14
N SER A 125 7.29 5.34 -15.87
CA SER A 125 6.30 5.77 -16.85
C SER A 125 6.21 7.30 -16.99
N PHE A 126 6.94 8.05 -16.15
CA PHE A 126 7.06 9.51 -16.14
C PHE A 126 8.53 9.93 -16.25
#